data_AF-A0A833QTG0-F1
#
_entry.id   AF-A0A833QTG0-F1
#
_cell.length_a   1.000
_cell.length_b   1.000
_cell.length_c   1.000
_cell.angle_alpha   90.00
_cell.angle_beta   90.00
_cell.angle_gamma   90.00
#
_symmetry.space_group_name_H-M   'P 1'
#
loop_
_entity.id
_entity.type
_entity.pdbx_description
1 polymer ?
#
loop_
_entity_poly.entity_id
_entity_poly.type
_entity_poly.pdbx_seq_one_letter_code
_entity_poly.pdbx_strand_id
1 'polypeptide(L)'
;MERGDWAWKAFLPEGANRNHEAAHVFDSIKAGIEEAFPPALVVVGGFDPLHDWQLRYYEALKEKGKQVRLVEYPDAIHAFYVLPKHNDTTKVMEEMKGFVQANRSI
;
A
#
# COMPACT_ATOMS: atom_id res chain seq x y z
N MET A 1 1.91 -6.40 -18.00
CA MET A 1 0.99 -7.03 -17.02
C MET A 1 1.34 -8.48 -16.71
N GLU A 2 1.93 -9.25 -17.64
CA GLU A 2 2.27 -10.67 -17.45
C GLU A 2 3.05 -11.01 -16.17
N ARG A 3 4.03 -10.18 -15.75
CA ARG A 3 4.79 -10.41 -14.51
C ARG A 3 3.92 -10.33 -13.25
N GLY A 4 2.99 -9.37 -13.21
CA GLY A 4 2.03 -9.26 -12.11
C GLY A 4 1.02 -10.41 -12.14
N ASP A 5 0.59 -10.86 -13.32
CA ASP A 5 -0.31 -12.02 -13.46
C ASP A 5 0.35 -13.29 -12.95
N TRP A 6 1.62 -13.51 -13.31
CA TRP A 6 2.40 -14.63 -12.84
C TRP A 6 2.61 -14.61 -11.32
N ALA A 7 3.00 -13.46 -10.75
CA ALA A 7 3.24 -13.33 -9.31
C ALA A 7 1.98 -13.68 -8.50
N TRP A 8 0.81 -13.17 -8.90
CA TRP A 8 -0.45 -13.50 -8.24
C TRP A 8 -0.82 -14.97 -8.39
N LYS A 9 -0.65 -15.56 -9.60
CA LYS A 9 -0.92 -16.99 -9.80
C LYS A 9 0.00 -17.89 -8.97
N ALA A 10 1.24 -17.48 -8.75
CA ALA A 10 2.21 -18.22 -7.94
C ALA A 10 1.92 -18.11 -6.43
N PHE A 11 1.38 -16.97 -5.98
CA PHE A 11 1.08 -16.71 -4.56
C PHE A 11 -0.27 -17.29 -4.10
N LEU A 12 -1.29 -17.20 -4.94
CA LEU A 12 -2.66 -17.57 -4.57
C LEU A 12 -2.89 -19.09 -4.61
N PRO A 13 -3.89 -19.61 -3.87
CA PRO A 13 -4.28 -21.01 -3.95
C PRO A 13 -4.60 -21.44 -5.39
N GLU A 14 -4.40 -22.72 -5.70
CA GLU A 14 -4.72 -23.26 -7.02
C GLU A 14 -6.20 -23.04 -7.36
N GLY A 15 -6.47 -22.54 -8.56
CA GLY A 15 -7.83 -22.20 -9.02
C GLY A 15 -8.36 -20.85 -8.54
N ALA A 16 -7.69 -20.17 -7.60
CA ALA A 16 -8.06 -18.83 -7.18
C ALA A 16 -7.70 -17.78 -8.24
N ASN A 17 -8.46 -16.68 -8.26
CA ASN A 17 -8.18 -15.51 -9.08
C ASN A 17 -7.93 -14.29 -8.19
N ARG A 18 -7.72 -13.12 -8.80
CA ARG A 18 -7.40 -11.89 -8.07
C ARG A 18 -8.51 -11.33 -7.18
N ASN A 19 -9.73 -11.87 -7.23
CA ASN A 19 -10.79 -11.51 -6.29
C ASN A 19 -10.70 -12.30 -4.97
N HIS A 20 -9.72 -13.20 -4.83
CA HIS A 20 -9.42 -13.83 -3.54
C HIS A 20 -9.05 -12.75 -2.50
N GLU A 21 -9.53 -12.89 -1.26
CA GLU A 21 -9.38 -11.86 -0.20
C GLU A 21 -7.93 -11.44 0.06
N ALA A 22 -6.98 -12.36 -0.11
CA ALA A 22 -5.54 -12.09 0.01
C ALA A 22 -4.97 -11.14 -1.07
N ALA A 23 -5.64 -11.02 -2.22
CA ALA A 23 -5.27 -10.10 -3.30
C ALA A 23 -6.23 -8.90 -3.40
N HIS A 24 -7.51 -9.10 -3.07
CA HIS A 24 -8.57 -8.09 -3.13
C HIS A 24 -9.19 -7.88 -1.74
N VAL A 25 -8.49 -7.12 -0.91
CA VAL A 25 -8.82 -6.92 0.51
C VAL A 25 -10.06 -6.03 0.76
N PHE A 26 -10.62 -5.42 -0.29
CA PHE A 26 -11.66 -4.39 -0.14
C PHE A 26 -12.98 -4.92 0.41
N ASP A 27 -13.34 -6.16 0.09
CA ASP A 27 -14.56 -6.78 0.60
C ASP A 27 -14.44 -7.02 2.10
N SER A 28 -13.28 -7.49 2.56
CA SER A 28 -12.97 -7.65 3.99
C SER A 28 -12.97 -6.30 4.70
N ILE A 29 -12.35 -5.27 4.11
CA ILE A 29 -12.38 -3.93 4.69
C ILE A 29 -13.82 -3.41 4.79
N LYS A 30 -14.62 -3.57 3.73
CA LYS A 30 -16.02 -3.14 3.69
C LYS A 30 -16.88 -3.88 4.70
N ALA A 31 -16.69 -5.19 4.86
CA ALA A 31 -17.40 -6.01 5.84
C ALA A 31 -17.10 -5.56 7.29
N GLY A 32 -15.87 -5.11 7.54
CA GLY A 32 -15.46 -4.53 8.80
C GLY A 32 -14.01 -4.86 9.11
N ILE A 33 -13.30 -3.88 9.64
CA ILE A 33 -11.93 -4.04 10.15
C ILE A 33 -11.90 -3.67 11.63
N GLU A 34 -11.06 -4.36 12.38
CA GLU A 34 -10.93 -4.22 13.83
C GLU A 34 -10.77 -2.75 14.26
N GLU A 35 -11.41 -2.37 15.37
CA GLU A 35 -11.27 -1.02 15.91
C GLU A 35 -9.81 -0.69 16.23
N ALA A 36 -9.05 -1.67 16.73
CA ALA A 36 -7.63 -1.57 17.07
C ALA A 36 -6.67 -1.53 15.86
N PHE A 37 -7.17 -1.30 14.64
CA PHE A 37 -6.33 -1.18 13.45
C PHE A 37 -5.28 -0.06 13.62
N PRO A 38 -3.98 -0.34 13.41
CA PRO A 38 -2.94 0.63 13.69
C PRO A 38 -2.98 1.81 12.71
N PRO A 39 -2.38 2.96 13.07
CA PRO A 39 -2.13 4.03 12.11
C PRO A 39 -1.36 3.49 10.90
N ALA A 40 -1.76 3.89 9.69
CA ALA A 40 -1.17 3.44 8.43
C ALA A 40 -0.62 4.60 7.59
N LEU A 41 0.55 4.38 6.99
CA LEU A 41 1.13 5.23 5.96
C LEU A 41 1.08 4.49 4.63
N VAL A 42 0.37 5.05 3.65
CA VAL A 42 0.31 4.53 2.28
C VAL A 42 1.18 5.42 1.40
N VAL A 43 2.27 4.86 0.86
CA VAL A 43 3.18 5.56 -0.07
C VAL A 43 2.92 5.04 -1.48
N VAL A 44 2.72 5.95 -2.43
CA VAL A 44 2.37 5.64 -3.82
C VAL A 44 3.33 6.35 -4.78
N GLY A 45 3.82 5.63 -5.79
CA GLY A 45 4.57 6.22 -6.90
C GLY A 45 3.65 6.46 -8.09
N GLY A 46 3.72 7.63 -8.73
CA GLY A 46 2.82 7.99 -9.83
C GLY A 46 2.99 7.12 -11.10
N PHE A 47 4.15 6.50 -11.29
CA PHE A 47 4.40 5.53 -12.36
C PHE A 47 4.34 4.07 -11.90
N ASP A 48 3.83 3.79 -10.70
CA ASP A 48 3.65 2.41 -10.21
C ASP A 48 2.44 1.75 -10.91
N PRO A 49 2.58 0.56 -11.53
CA PRO A 49 1.44 -0.20 -12.06
C PRO A 49 0.36 -0.55 -11.02
N LEU A 50 0.68 -0.47 -9.72
CA LEU A 50 -0.25 -0.70 -8.62
C LEU A 50 -0.95 0.56 -8.11
N HIS A 51 -0.65 1.73 -8.68
CA HIS A 51 -1.11 3.05 -8.23
C HIS A 51 -2.60 3.08 -7.84
N ASP A 52 -3.49 2.75 -8.77
CA ASP A 52 -4.94 2.83 -8.54
C ASP A 52 -5.42 1.87 -7.44
N TRP A 53 -4.78 0.71 -7.33
CA TRP A 53 -5.09 -0.26 -6.28
C TRP A 53 -4.63 0.21 -4.90
N GLN A 54 -3.47 0.88 -4.84
CA GLN A 54 -2.96 1.48 -3.61
C GLN A 54 -3.86 2.65 -3.13
N LEU A 55 -4.31 3.50 -4.06
CA LEU A 55 -5.25 4.59 -3.72
C LEU A 55 -6.60 4.06 -3.22
N ARG A 56 -7.13 3.00 -3.86
CA ARG A 56 -8.35 2.34 -3.37
C ARG A 56 -8.18 1.80 -1.96
N TYR A 57 -7.00 1.31 -1.60
CA TYR A 57 -6.73 0.80 -0.25
C TYR A 57 -6.74 1.93 0.78
N TYR A 58 -6.09 3.05 0.46
CA TYR A 58 -6.15 4.27 1.27
C TYR A 58 -7.59 4.74 1.49
N GLU A 59 -8.38 4.86 0.42
CA GLU A 59 -9.77 5.31 0.53
C GLU A 59 -10.63 4.34 1.34
N ALA A 60 -10.47 3.02 1.15
CA ALA A 60 -11.21 2.03 1.93
C ALA A 60 -10.90 2.10 3.44
N LEU A 61 -9.64 2.31 3.83
CA LEU A 61 -9.28 2.51 5.23
C LEU A 61 -9.85 3.82 5.79
N LYS A 62 -9.80 4.90 5.00
CA LYS A 62 -10.31 6.22 5.37
C LYS A 62 -11.83 6.21 5.55
N GLU A 63 -12.57 5.55 4.66
CA GLU A 63 -14.02 5.34 4.77
C GLU A 63 -14.41 4.58 6.05
N LYS A 64 -13.53 3.70 6.55
CA LYS A 64 -13.68 3.00 7.83
C LYS A 64 -13.19 3.80 9.05
N GLY A 65 -12.91 5.08 8.87
CA GLY A 65 -12.50 5.99 9.94
C GLY A 65 -11.14 5.65 10.54
N LYS A 66 -10.28 4.91 9.82
CA LYS A 66 -8.95 4.58 10.31
C LYS A 66 -7.99 5.74 10.16
N GLN A 67 -7.01 5.80 11.04
CA GLN A 67 -5.91 6.76 10.93
C GLN A 67 -5.00 6.32 9.78
N VAL A 68 -5.22 6.90 8.61
CA VAL A 68 -4.44 6.60 7.42
C VAL A 68 -3.97 7.89 6.76
N ARG A 69 -2.69 7.91 6.37
CA ARG A 69 -2.07 9.02 5.63
C ARG A 69 -1.59 8.52 4.28
N LEU A 70 -1.91 9.28 3.23
CA LEU A 70 -1.43 9.05 1.87
C LEU A 70 -0.26 10.01 1.57
N VAL A 71 0.79 9.49 0.95
CA VAL A 71 1.89 10.29 0.39
C VAL A 71 2.17 9.80 -1.03
N GLU A 72 2.06 10.70 -1.99
CA GLU A 72 2.29 10.42 -3.40
C GLU A 72 3.61 11.04 -3.86
N TYR A 73 4.38 10.27 -4.63
CA TYR A 73 5.59 10.70 -5.33
C TYR A 73 5.31 10.59 -6.84
N PRO A 74 4.85 11.68 -7.49
CA PRO A 74 4.32 11.62 -8.86
C PRO A 74 5.31 11.06 -9.90
N ASP A 75 6.60 11.33 -9.72
CA ASP A 75 7.64 10.89 -10.66
C ASP A 75 8.25 9.52 -10.31
N ALA A 76 7.79 8.89 -9.22
CA ALA A 76 8.39 7.66 -8.72
C ALA A 76 7.79 6.40 -9.38
N ILE A 77 8.66 5.44 -9.66
CA ILE A 77 8.30 4.09 -10.13
C ILE A 77 8.06 3.13 -8.95
N HIS A 78 7.53 1.95 -9.26
CA HIS A 78 7.45 0.86 -8.29
C HIS A 78 8.81 0.57 -7.65
N ALA A 79 8.82 0.44 -6.32
CA ALA A 79 10.02 0.19 -5.50
C ALA A 79 11.14 1.24 -5.63
N PHE A 80 10.85 2.50 -5.98
CA PHE A 80 11.87 3.56 -6.08
C PHE A 80 12.77 3.68 -4.84
N TYR A 81 12.24 3.38 -3.65
CA TYR A 81 12.97 3.42 -2.37
C TYR A 81 14.11 2.40 -2.26
N VAL A 82 14.19 1.38 -3.13
CA VAL A 82 15.35 0.47 -3.18
C VAL A 82 16.47 1.00 -4.08
N LEU A 83 16.24 2.10 -4.81
CA LEU A 83 17.19 2.70 -5.73
C LEU A 83 17.89 3.90 -5.07
N PRO A 84 19.15 3.78 -4.60
CA PRO A 84 19.79 4.84 -3.84
C PRO A 84 19.99 6.15 -4.61
N LYS A 85 19.94 6.10 -5.95
CA LYS A 85 20.12 7.25 -6.84
C LYS A 85 18.80 7.92 -7.26
N HIS A 86 17.65 7.39 -6.84
CA HIS A 86 16.38 8.04 -7.15
C HIS A 86 16.18 9.26 -6.25
N ASN A 87 15.71 10.37 -6.83
CA ASN A 87 15.62 11.68 -6.17
C ASN A 87 14.76 11.65 -4.89
N ASP A 88 13.76 10.76 -4.85
CA ASP A 88 12.82 10.66 -3.73
C ASP A 88 13.18 9.59 -2.69
N THR A 89 14.24 8.80 -2.89
CA THR A 89 14.59 7.70 -1.97
C THR A 89 14.87 8.19 -0.56
N THR A 90 15.61 9.29 -0.41
CA THR A 90 15.87 9.84 0.93
C THR A 90 14.59 10.42 1.55
N LYS A 91 13.76 11.09 0.73
CA LYS A 91 12.51 11.71 1.19
C LYS A 91 11.53 10.68 1.77
N VAL A 92 11.32 9.57 1.08
CA VAL A 92 10.42 8.51 1.56
C VAL A 92 10.96 7.84 2.82
N MET A 93 12.27 7.67 2.94
CA MET A 93 12.88 7.12 4.16
C MET A 93 12.70 8.06 5.36
N GLU A 94 12.84 9.38 5.16
CA GLU A 94 12.57 10.38 6.18
C GLU A 94 11.09 10.40 6.58
N GLU A 95 10.18 10.32 5.60
CA GLU A 95 8.73 10.24 5.82
C GLU A 95 8.34 9.00 6.65
N MET A 96 8.86 7.83 6.27
CA MET A 96 8.64 6.58 6.99
C MET A 96 9.20 6.65 8.42
N LYS A 97 10.41 7.20 8.59
CA LYS A 97 11.02 7.39 9.91
C LYS A 97 10.16 8.30 10.78
N GLY A 98 9.73 9.45 10.26
CA GLY A 98 8.89 10.41 10.98
C GLY A 98 7.56 9.79 11.39
N PHE A 99 6.92 9.05 10.48
CA PHE A 99 5.69 8.33 10.77
C PHE A 99 5.84 7.32 11.91
N VAL A 100 6.89 6.48 11.86
CA VAL A 100 7.16 5.50 12.93
C VAL A 100 7.42 6.20 14.25
N GLN A 101 8.20 7.27 14.26
CA GLN A 101 8.50 8.03 15.49
C GLN A 101 7.24 8.65 16.10
N ALA A 102 6.35 9.21 15.28
CA ALA A 102 5.11 9.82 15.74
C ALA A 102 4.08 8.82 16.29
N ASN A 103 4.15 7.55 15.87
CA ASN A 103 3.17 6.52 16.22
C ASN A 103 3.76 5.40 17.11
N ARG A 104 4.97 5.58 17.65
CA ARG A 104 5.51 4.66 18.67
C ARG A 104 4.72 4.81 19.96
N SER A 105 4.10 3.72 20.41
CA SER A 105 3.69 3.59 21.81
C SER A 105 4.94 3.58 22.69
N ILE A 106 4.92 4.36 23.78
CA ILE A 106 5.97 4.36 24.81
C ILE A 106 5.98 3.00 25.52
#